data_AF-A0A954NAR4-F1
#
_entry.id   AF-A0A954NAR4-F1
#
_cell.length_a   1.000
_cell.length_b   1.000
_cell.length_c   1.000
_cell.angle_alpha   90.00
_cell.angle_beta   90.00
_cell.angle_gamma   90.00
#
_symmetry.space_group_name_H-M   'P 1'
#
loop_
_entity.id
_entity.type
_entity.pdbx_description
1 polymer ?
#
loop_
_entity_poly.entity_id
_entity_poly.type
_entity_poly.pdbx_seq_one_letter_code
_entity_poly.pdbx_strand_id
1 'polypeptide(L)'
;MRLTLKDLLGIVAFCAVVAWCGSWAGADNVTFWVAVVGSAFVSGVFVTVARDENLHRWSPFVPLPLLLCCLMPFVSLSLLVNGVLLFGVGVFCACRRPLGVRTIVMLTIICACVSLVVGVYPGIAESRRLLALRDEFPIQPLDTRLGYERNRPMEGDAPAVLNANVSTELNDWENEISSSWLDYRALQFLRIHDHQYELFVRASGFGVTRMMRPWLEELRRPPLRDIDFDETRVANAETAWNGWRAIDQLGTSQQPEHLHRASRTDFFDPDGFGAMVAPHQAVGFVEHGFHYSPLDAMTNRESWTIARLELVGLLKFDEPRVYVLDHLPRMDQISNDDVPTRALDSFETAALAQLWTDEDIVVARDGRQLRMLGSLRAATACLDCHDARRGDLLGAFSYELQMAPAHQPDQLGAE
;
A
#
# COMPACT_ATOMS: atom_id res chain seq x y z
N MET A 1 -3.32 -55.62 24.27
CA MET A 1 -3.62 -55.44 22.83
C MET A 1 -2.30 -55.47 22.09
N ARG A 2 -2.09 -56.37 21.11
CA ARG A 2 -0.83 -56.39 20.33
C ARG A 2 -0.90 -55.29 19.26
N LEU A 3 0.03 -54.33 19.33
CA LEU A 3 0.26 -53.34 18.28
C LEU A 3 0.75 -54.06 17.02
N THR A 4 0.07 -53.86 15.91
CA THR A 4 0.48 -54.39 14.61
C THR A 4 1.36 -53.37 13.89
N LEU A 5 2.13 -53.82 12.89
CA LEU A 5 2.91 -52.93 12.03
C LEU A 5 2.04 -51.82 11.39
N LYS A 6 0.78 -52.13 11.05
CA LYS A 6 -0.18 -51.16 10.50
C LYS A 6 -0.54 -50.07 11.51
N ASP A 7 -0.72 -50.44 12.78
CA ASP A 7 -1.01 -49.49 13.86
C ASP A 7 0.18 -48.55 14.07
N LEU A 8 1.41 -49.08 14.03
CA LEU A 8 2.63 -48.30 14.15
C LEU A 8 2.80 -47.33 12.96
N LEU A 9 2.55 -47.78 11.74
CA LEU A 9 2.58 -46.93 10.54
C LEU A 9 1.52 -45.80 10.60
N GLY A 10 0.31 -46.09 11.11
CA GLY A 10 -0.73 -45.08 11.29
C GLY A 10 -0.34 -44.00 12.30
N ILE A 11 0.24 -44.39 13.44
CA ILE A 11 0.74 -43.45 14.46
C ILE A 11 1.88 -42.61 13.90
N VAL A 12 2.85 -43.23 13.23
CA VAL A 12 3.99 -42.52 12.62
C VAL A 12 3.51 -41.54 11.56
N ALA A 13 2.55 -41.93 10.71
CA ALA A 13 1.97 -41.04 9.71
C ALA A 13 1.25 -39.83 10.36
N PHE A 14 0.49 -40.05 11.44
CA PHE A 14 -0.13 -38.96 12.19
C PHE A 14 0.91 -38.01 12.78
N CYS A 15 1.93 -38.54 13.47
CA CYS A 15 3.01 -37.73 14.02
C CYS A 15 3.75 -36.95 12.93
N ALA A 16 3.97 -37.55 11.76
CA ALA A 16 4.58 -36.87 10.61
C ALA A 16 3.70 -35.73 10.08
N VAL A 17 2.38 -35.91 10.00
CA VAL A 17 1.45 -34.85 9.60
C VAL A 17 1.43 -33.72 10.64
N VAL A 18 1.35 -34.04 11.93
CA VAL A 18 1.40 -33.03 12.99
C VAL A 18 2.72 -32.26 12.96
N ALA A 19 3.85 -32.96 12.79
CA ALA A 19 5.16 -32.34 12.69
C ALA A 19 5.27 -31.44 11.45
N TRP A 20 4.75 -31.88 10.30
CA TRP A 20 4.70 -31.08 9.08
C TRP A 20 3.80 -29.85 9.26
N CYS A 21 2.59 -30.00 9.78
CA CYS A 21 1.71 -28.86 10.04
C CYS A 21 2.34 -27.88 11.05
N GLY A 22 2.97 -28.39 12.10
CA GLY A 22 3.66 -27.59 13.11
C GLY A 22 4.86 -26.83 12.54
N SER A 23 5.61 -27.41 11.60
CA SER A 23 6.72 -26.69 10.96
C SER A 23 6.26 -25.49 10.12
N TRP A 24 5.03 -25.52 9.61
CA TRP A 24 4.45 -24.41 8.84
C TRP A 24 3.71 -23.39 9.70
N ALA A 25 2.95 -23.84 10.70
CA ALA A 25 2.20 -22.96 11.59
C ALA A 25 3.11 -22.18 12.56
N GLY A 26 4.33 -22.66 12.79
CA GLY A 26 5.23 -22.23 13.86
C GLY A 26 5.04 -23.10 15.09
N ALA A 27 6.12 -23.65 15.65
CA ALA A 27 6.06 -24.47 16.86
C ALA A 27 5.67 -23.66 18.11
N ASP A 28 5.84 -22.35 18.04
CA ASP A 28 5.43 -21.33 19.00
C ASP A 28 3.94 -20.95 18.87
N ASN A 29 3.24 -21.43 17.85
CA ASN A 29 1.86 -21.09 17.60
C ASN A 29 0.91 -21.83 18.56
N VAL A 30 0.54 -21.17 19.66
CA VAL A 30 -0.38 -21.73 20.68
C VAL A 30 -1.70 -22.19 20.07
N THR A 31 -2.23 -21.48 19.07
CA THR A 31 -3.53 -21.82 18.46
C THR A 31 -3.49 -23.15 17.71
N PHE A 32 -2.36 -23.45 17.05
CA PHE A 32 -2.14 -24.74 16.39
C PHE A 32 -2.16 -25.87 17.42
N TRP A 33 -1.43 -25.73 18.53
CA TRP A 33 -1.39 -26.75 19.58
C TRP A 33 -2.74 -26.96 20.26
N VAL A 34 -3.49 -25.88 20.50
CA VAL A 34 -4.87 -25.98 21.00
C VAL A 34 -5.75 -26.77 20.02
N ALA A 35 -5.61 -26.55 18.71
CA ALA A 35 -6.35 -27.32 17.70
C ALA A 35 -5.93 -28.80 17.68
N VAL A 36 -4.64 -29.11 17.80
CA VAL A 36 -4.13 -30.49 17.86
C VAL A 36 -4.66 -31.21 19.10
N VAL A 37 -4.53 -30.60 20.28
CA VAL A 37 -5.00 -31.18 21.55
C VAL A 37 -6.51 -31.33 21.57
N GLY A 38 -7.25 -30.30 21.14
CA GLY A 38 -8.71 -30.35 21.05
C GLY A 38 -9.21 -31.41 20.08
N SER A 39 -8.56 -31.55 18.91
CA SER A 39 -8.84 -32.59 17.94
C SER A 39 -8.60 -33.98 18.53
N ALA A 40 -7.44 -34.22 19.14
CA ALA A 40 -7.10 -35.49 19.77
C ALA A 40 -8.07 -35.87 20.89
N PHE A 41 -8.47 -34.91 21.72
CA PHE A 41 -9.44 -35.12 22.80
C PHE A 41 -10.79 -35.59 22.27
N VAL A 42 -11.40 -34.86 21.32
CA VAL A 42 -12.71 -35.24 20.78
C VAL A 42 -12.63 -36.55 19.99
N SER A 43 -11.55 -36.77 19.25
CA SER A 43 -11.26 -38.04 18.61
C SER A 43 -11.25 -39.20 19.60
N GLY A 44 -10.64 -39.03 20.78
CA GLY A 44 -10.64 -40.03 21.85
C GLY A 44 -12.03 -40.30 22.42
N VAL A 45 -12.82 -39.25 22.69
CA VAL A 45 -14.21 -39.38 23.15
C VAL A 45 -15.07 -40.10 22.10
N PHE A 46 -14.93 -39.72 20.82
CA PHE A 46 -15.64 -40.35 19.71
C PHE A 46 -15.34 -41.85 19.61
N VAL A 47 -14.07 -42.25 19.63
CA VAL A 47 -13.67 -43.66 19.59
C VAL A 47 -14.28 -44.44 20.75
N THR A 48 -14.32 -43.84 21.95
CA THR A 48 -14.89 -44.47 23.15
C THR A 48 -16.39 -44.71 23.00
N VAL A 49 -17.14 -43.71 22.53
CA VAL A 49 -18.60 -43.80 22.33
C VAL A 49 -18.94 -44.73 21.16
N ALA A 50 -18.21 -44.64 20.04
CA ALA A 50 -18.47 -45.44 18.85
C ALA A 50 -18.16 -46.94 19.05
N ARG A 51 -17.30 -47.28 20.01
CA ARG A 51 -16.96 -48.67 20.35
C ARG A 51 -18.03 -49.36 21.19
N ASP A 52 -18.73 -48.62 22.05
CA ASP A 52 -19.70 -49.19 22.98
C ASP A 52 -20.98 -49.59 22.21
N GLU A 53 -21.35 -50.88 22.27
CA GLU A 53 -22.52 -51.41 21.57
C GLU A 53 -23.82 -50.70 21.96
N ASN A 54 -23.93 -50.21 23.18
CA ASN A 54 -25.11 -49.48 23.66
C ASN A 54 -25.07 -48.00 23.27
N LEU A 55 -23.88 -47.40 23.16
CA LEU A 55 -23.72 -45.97 22.90
C LEU A 55 -23.39 -45.61 21.44
N HIS A 56 -23.05 -46.57 20.58
CA HIS A 56 -22.58 -46.27 19.21
C HIS A 56 -23.59 -45.48 18.37
N ARG A 57 -24.90 -45.65 18.61
CA ARG A 57 -25.98 -44.87 17.96
C ARG A 57 -25.92 -43.38 18.27
N TRP A 58 -25.28 -43.00 19.38
CA TRP A 58 -25.09 -41.61 19.80
C TRP A 58 -23.79 -40.99 19.29
N SER A 59 -22.92 -41.78 18.65
CA SER A 59 -21.65 -41.30 18.09
C SER A 59 -21.75 -40.07 17.17
N PRO A 60 -22.81 -39.85 16.37
CA PRO A 60 -22.96 -38.63 15.57
C PRO A 60 -23.07 -37.35 16.42
N PHE A 61 -23.53 -37.43 17.66
CA PHE A 61 -23.73 -36.26 18.52
C PHE A 61 -22.47 -35.86 19.29
N VAL A 62 -21.46 -36.73 19.37
CA VAL A 62 -20.18 -36.45 20.05
C VAL A 62 -19.46 -35.21 19.49
N PRO A 63 -19.36 -34.97 18.17
CA PRO A 63 -18.74 -33.75 17.65
C PRO A 63 -19.63 -32.50 17.74
N LEU A 64 -20.90 -32.60 18.15
CA LEU A 64 -21.86 -31.49 18.12
C LEU A 64 -21.46 -30.30 19.03
N PRO A 65 -20.93 -30.49 20.26
CA PRO A 65 -20.39 -29.39 21.05
C PRO A 65 -19.22 -28.69 20.35
N LEU A 66 -18.40 -29.42 19.60
CA LEU A 66 -17.31 -28.86 18.82
C LEU A 66 -17.86 -28.01 17.67
N LEU A 67 -18.86 -28.50 16.94
CA LEU A 67 -19.54 -27.77 15.88
C LEU A 67 -20.25 -26.50 16.40
N LEU A 68 -20.89 -26.58 17.57
CA LEU A 68 -21.51 -25.43 18.23
C LEU A 68 -20.46 -24.41 18.71
N CYS A 69 -19.36 -24.88 19.29
CA CYS A 69 -18.22 -24.01 19.60
C CYS A 69 -17.64 -23.40 18.31
N CYS A 70 -17.65 -24.09 17.17
CA CYS A 70 -17.19 -23.56 15.89
C CYS A 70 -18.03 -22.41 15.34
N LEU A 71 -19.27 -22.22 15.83
CA LEU A 71 -20.06 -21.02 15.52
C LEU A 71 -19.52 -19.79 16.25
N MET A 72 -18.68 -19.96 17.28
CA MET A 72 -17.97 -18.85 17.87
C MET A 72 -16.89 -18.37 16.91
N PRO A 73 -16.68 -17.05 16.80
CA PRO A 73 -15.59 -16.49 16.01
C PRO A 73 -14.21 -17.11 16.35
N PHE A 74 -14.04 -17.64 17.54
CA PHE A 74 -12.72 -18.06 18.06
C PHE A 74 -12.19 -19.41 17.61
N VAL A 75 -12.90 -20.17 16.76
CA VAL A 75 -12.50 -21.56 16.47
C VAL A 75 -11.79 -21.74 15.13
N SER A 76 -10.75 -22.56 15.14
CA SER A 76 -9.92 -22.86 13.97
C SER A 76 -10.68 -23.65 12.90
N LEU A 77 -10.37 -23.39 11.63
CA LEU A 77 -10.90 -24.14 10.50
C LEU A 77 -10.63 -25.65 10.63
N SER A 78 -9.47 -26.04 11.20
CA SER A 78 -9.15 -27.44 11.48
C SER A 78 -10.18 -28.10 12.40
N LEU A 79 -10.57 -27.44 13.48
CA LEU A 79 -11.54 -28.01 14.42
C LEU A 79 -12.93 -28.15 13.79
N LEU A 80 -13.34 -27.18 12.97
CA LEU A 80 -14.60 -27.26 12.21
C LEU A 80 -14.59 -28.44 11.24
N VAL A 81 -13.53 -28.58 10.44
CA VAL A 81 -13.39 -29.68 9.48
C VAL A 81 -13.35 -31.03 10.20
N ASN A 82 -12.63 -31.13 11.33
CA ASN A 82 -12.59 -32.35 12.12
C ASN A 82 -13.99 -32.72 12.65
N GLY A 83 -14.73 -31.75 13.17
CA GLY A 83 -16.10 -31.94 13.65
C GLY A 83 -17.03 -32.48 12.55
N VAL A 84 -16.97 -31.91 11.35
CA VAL A 84 -17.77 -32.35 10.18
C VAL A 84 -17.39 -33.77 9.75
N LEU A 85 -16.09 -34.07 9.66
CA LEU A 85 -15.62 -35.40 9.27
C LEU A 85 -16.02 -36.47 10.30
N LEU A 86 -15.85 -36.20 11.59
CA LEU A 86 -16.25 -37.11 12.67
C LEU A 86 -17.77 -37.29 12.72
N PHE A 87 -18.55 -36.25 12.42
CA PHE A 87 -20.00 -36.38 12.30
C PHE A 87 -20.37 -37.38 11.19
N GLY A 88 -19.76 -37.25 10.01
CA GLY A 88 -19.96 -38.18 8.90
C GLY A 88 -19.57 -39.62 9.23
N VAL A 89 -18.42 -39.84 9.88
CA VAL A 89 -18.00 -41.17 10.35
C VAL A 89 -18.96 -41.71 11.41
N GLY A 90 -19.46 -40.85 12.31
CA GLY A 90 -20.46 -41.22 13.32
C GLY A 90 -21.76 -41.70 12.69
N VAL A 91 -22.30 -40.96 11.72
CA VAL A 91 -23.50 -41.36 10.96
C VAL A 91 -23.26 -42.70 10.26
N PHE A 92 -22.10 -42.86 9.60
CA PHE A 92 -21.73 -44.12 8.95
C PHE A 92 -21.70 -45.30 9.94
N CYS A 93 -21.11 -45.10 11.13
CA CYS A 93 -21.06 -46.11 12.18
C CYS A 93 -22.47 -46.44 12.73
N ALA A 94 -23.33 -45.44 12.92
CA ALA A 94 -24.69 -45.63 13.41
C ALA A 94 -25.59 -46.40 12.41
N CYS A 95 -25.31 -46.29 11.11
CA CYS A 95 -26.07 -46.98 10.05
C CYS A 95 -25.54 -48.38 9.70
N ARG A 96 -24.42 -48.83 10.28
CA ARG A 96 -23.75 -50.09 9.93
C ARG A 96 -23.54 -50.97 11.17
N ARG A 97 -23.16 -52.24 10.94
CA ARG A 97 -22.70 -53.13 12.02
C ARG A 97 -21.48 -52.52 12.72
N PRO A 98 -21.30 -52.75 14.03
CA PRO A 98 -20.20 -52.19 14.79
C PRO A 98 -18.87 -52.51 14.11
N LEU A 99 -18.13 -51.46 13.76
CA LEU A 99 -16.81 -51.58 13.19
C LEU A 99 -15.83 -52.04 14.27
N GLY A 100 -14.80 -52.79 13.89
CA GLY A 100 -13.71 -53.10 14.81
C GLY A 100 -13.02 -51.82 15.30
N VAL A 101 -12.60 -51.81 16.57
CA VAL A 101 -11.93 -50.66 17.22
C VAL A 101 -10.77 -50.11 16.39
N ARG A 102 -9.98 -50.99 15.76
CA ARG A 102 -8.88 -50.60 14.87
C ARG A 102 -9.33 -49.74 13.70
N THR A 103 -10.44 -50.10 13.07
CA THR A 103 -11.00 -49.35 11.94
C THR A 103 -11.46 -47.96 12.40
N ILE A 104 -12.13 -47.88 13.55
CA ILE A 104 -12.59 -46.60 14.11
C ILE A 104 -11.39 -45.70 14.41
N VAL A 105 -10.37 -46.20 15.09
CA VAL A 105 -9.13 -45.45 15.38
C VAL A 105 -8.46 -44.95 14.09
N MET A 106 -8.33 -45.80 13.07
CA MET A 106 -7.73 -45.40 11.80
C MET A 106 -8.54 -44.31 11.08
N LEU A 107 -9.87 -44.45 11.04
CA LEU A 107 -10.74 -43.42 10.44
C LEU A 107 -10.60 -42.09 11.18
N THR A 108 -10.59 -42.12 12.52
CA THR A 108 -10.42 -40.93 13.35
C THR A 108 -9.05 -40.26 13.15
N ILE A 109 -7.97 -41.03 13.05
CA ILE A 109 -6.62 -40.51 12.71
C ILE A 109 -6.65 -39.83 11.34
N ILE A 110 -7.28 -40.46 10.34
CA ILE A 110 -7.42 -39.88 8.99
C ILE A 110 -8.18 -38.55 9.06
N CYS A 111 -9.31 -38.49 9.77
CA CYS A 111 -10.08 -37.25 9.96
C CYS A 111 -9.21 -36.14 10.58
N ALA A 112 -8.46 -36.46 11.64
CA ALA A 112 -7.58 -35.51 12.29
C ALA A 112 -6.48 -35.01 11.34
N CYS A 113 -5.79 -35.89 10.61
CA CYS A 113 -4.78 -35.50 9.62
C CYS A 113 -5.36 -34.59 8.54
N VAL A 114 -6.49 -34.97 7.92
CA VAL A 114 -7.15 -34.16 6.88
C VAL A 114 -7.51 -32.79 7.42
N SER A 115 -8.07 -32.72 8.64
CA SER A 115 -8.47 -31.46 9.25
C SER A 115 -7.29 -30.52 9.55
N LEU A 116 -6.15 -31.05 9.97
CA LEU A 116 -4.94 -30.26 10.22
C LEU A 116 -4.38 -29.70 8.90
N VAL A 117 -4.30 -30.53 7.87
CA VAL A 117 -3.86 -30.10 6.53
C VAL A 117 -4.78 -28.99 5.99
N VAL A 118 -6.10 -29.20 6.04
CA VAL A 118 -7.08 -28.21 5.55
C VAL A 118 -7.02 -26.90 6.32
N GLY A 119 -6.79 -26.92 7.63
CA GLY A 119 -6.69 -25.67 8.40
C GLY A 119 -5.37 -24.93 8.28
N VAL A 120 -4.25 -25.63 8.05
CA VAL A 120 -2.94 -24.99 7.86
C VAL A 120 -2.74 -24.48 6.42
N TYR A 121 -3.31 -25.19 5.43
CA TYR A 121 -3.09 -24.89 4.01
C TYR A 121 -3.40 -23.43 3.60
N PRO A 122 -4.51 -22.80 4.03
CA PRO A 122 -4.76 -21.38 3.73
C PRO A 122 -3.68 -20.46 4.28
N GLY A 123 -3.16 -20.74 5.47
CA GLY A 123 -2.06 -19.96 6.08
C GLY A 123 -0.76 -20.10 5.30
N ILE A 124 -0.45 -21.29 4.78
CA ILE A 124 0.70 -21.50 3.89
C ILE A 124 0.53 -20.69 2.59
N ALA A 125 -0.65 -20.77 1.97
CA ALA A 125 -0.94 -20.05 0.73
C ALA A 125 -0.81 -18.54 0.91
N GLU A 126 -1.39 -17.99 1.99
CA GLU A 126 -1.29 -16.56 2.28
C GLU A 126 0.12 -16.14 2.70
N SER A 127 0.86 -16.98 3.45
CA SER A 127 2.27 -16.69 3.77
C SER A 127 3.14 -16.64 2.52
N ARG A 128 2.93 -17.53 1.54
CA ARG A 128 3.59 -17.46 0.24
C ARG A 128 3.21 -16.20 -0.53
N ARG A 129 1.93 -15.81 -0.49
CA ARG A 129 1.44 -14.56 -1.10
C ARG A 129 2.11 -13.34 -0.46
N LEU A 130 2.24 -13.30 0.86
CA LEU A 130 2.95 -12.24 1.57
C LEU A 130 4.42 -12.17 1.23
N LEU A 131 5.11 -13.31 1.12
CA LEU A 131 6.50 -13.33 0.67
C LEU A 131 6.62 -12.75 -0.74
N ALA A 132 5.74 -13.14 -1.67
CA ALA A 132 5.71 -12.56 -3.01
C ALA A 132 5.44 -11.04 -2.98
N LEU A 133 4.56 -10.57 -2.09
CA LEU A 133 4.32 -9.14 -1.91
C LEU A 133 5.53 -8.40 -1.32
N ARG A 134 6.29 -9.01 -0.41
CA ARG A 134 7.55 -8.43 0.13
C ARG A 134 8.64 -8.37 -0.93
N ASP A 135 8.70 -9.37 -1.80
CA ASP A 135 9.64 -9.39 -2.92
C ASP A 135 9.27 -8.32 -3.96
N GLU A 136 7.98 -8.10 -4.20
CA GLU A 136 7.49 -7.06 -5.12
C GLU A 136 7.61 -5.64 -4.53
N PHE A 137 7.35 -5.49 -3.23
CA PHE A 137 7.44 -4.22 -2.50
C PHE A 137 8.50 -4.31 -1.40
N PRO A 138 9.80 -4.35 -1.76
CA PRO A 138 10.86 -4.42 -0.78
C PRO A 138 10.95 -3.11 0.02
N ILE A 139 11.51 -3.20 1.22
CA ILE A 139 11.95 -2.02 1.97
C ILE A 139 13.13 -1.41 1.21
N GLN A 140 12.99 -0.15 0.80
CA GLN A 140 14.00 0.58 0.05
C GLN A 140 14.68 1.61 0.95
N PRO A 141 16.02 1.66 0.98
CA PRO A 141 16.71 2.78 1.60
C PRO A 141 16.56 4.03 0.73
N LEU A 142 16.22 5.16 1.35
CA LEU A 142 16.11 6.46 0.69
C LEU A 142 17.46 7.18 0.61
N ASP A 143 18.41 6.78 1.46
CA ASP A 143 19.76 7.34 1.52
C ASP A 143 20.52 7.38 0.19
N THR A 144 20.32 6.37 -0.66
CA THR A 144 20.96 6.32 -1.99
C THR A 144 20.32 7.30 -2.96
N ARG A 145 19.02 7.58 -2.79
CA ARG A 145 18.22 8.49 -3.61
C ARG A 145 18.45 9.95 -3.22
N LEU A 146 18.64 10.20 -1.92
CA LEU A 146 18.85 11.53 -1.33
C LEU A 146 20.34 11.86 -1.13
N GLY A 147 21.24 11.15 -1.82
CA GLY A 147 22.68 11.32 -1.67
C GLY A 147 23.16 12.76 -1.92
N TYR A 148 22.42 13.54 -2.72
CA TYR A 148 22.72 14.94 -3.00
C TYR A 148 22.43 15.89 -1.82
N GLU A 149 21.59 15.51 -0.84
CA GLU A 149 21.20 16.40 0.26
C GLU A 149 22.27 16.55 1.35
N ARG A 150 23.16 15.55 1.49
CA ARG A 150 24.11 15.44 2.60
C ARG A 150 25.16 16.56 2.68
N ASN A 151 25.36 17.29 1.60
CA ASN A 151 26.41 18.30 1.51
C ASN A 151 25.94 19.71 1.84
N ARG A 152 24.66 19.88 2.22
CA ARG A 152 24.16 21.21 2.55
C ARG A 152 24.57 21.58 3.99
N PRO A 153 25.43 22.59 4.21
CA PRO A 153 25.52 23.17 5.54
C PRO A 153 24.13 23.72 5.87
N MET A 154 23.53 23.28 6.98
CA MET A 154 22.36 23.94 7.55
C MET A 154 22.80 25.34 7.98
N GLU A 155 22.77 26.28 7.04
CA GLU A 155 23.27 27.63 7.26
C GLU A 155 22.25 28.37 8.14
N GLY A 156 22.52 28.38 9.44
CA GLY A 156 21.71 29.02 10.47
C GLY A 156 20.74 28.06 11.17
N ASP A 157 21.02 27.76 12.44
CA ASP A 157 20.15 26.96 13.32
C ASP A 157 18.76 27.58 13.53
N ALA A 158 18.57 28.87 13.19
CA ALA A 158 17.29 29.54 13.34
C ALA A 158 16.29 29.07 12.26
N PRO A 159 15.08 28.59 12.64
CA PRO A 159 14.02 28.31 11.69
C PRO A 159 13.70 29.56 10.86
N ALA A 160 13.48 29.39 9.56
CA ALA A 160 12.94 30.47 8.75
C ALA A 160 11.58 30.88 9.33
N VAL A 161 11.43 32.15 9.71
CA VAL A 161 10.15 32.70 10.15
C VAL A 161 9.29 32.87 8.89
N LEU A 162 8.41 31.92 8.64
CA LEU A 162 7.46 32.00 7.53
C LEU A 162 6.48 33.15 7.76
N ASN A 163 6.11 33.82 6.66
CA ASN A 163 4.96 34.71 6.65
C ASN A 163 3.68 33.98 7.09
N ALA A 164 2.75 34.70 7.73
CA ALA A 164 1.50 34.14 8.22
C ALA A 164 0.65 33.50 7.10
N ASN A 165 0.67 34.08 5.90
CA ASN A 165 -0.06 33.53 4.74
C ASN A 165 0.55 32.20 4.30
N VAL A 166 1.87 32.16 4.08
CA VAL A 166 2.61 30.94 3.71
C VAL A 166 2.43 29.85 4.76
N SER A 167 2.48 30.19 6.05
CA SER A 167 2.25 29.22 7.11
C SER A 167 0.81 28.69 7.11
N THR A 168 -0.17 29.52 6.75
CA THR A 168 -1.57 29.09 6.66
C THR A 168 -1.77 28.15 5.48
N GLU A 169 -1.25 28.49 4.30
CA GLU A 169 -1.31 27.63 3.11
C GLU A 169 -0.60 26.29 3.33
N LEU A 170 0.55 26.30 4.01
CA LEU A 170 1.27 25.08 4.36
C LEU A 170 0.46 24.20 5.33
N ASN A 171 -0.19 24.81 6.35
CA ASN A 171 -1.09 24.09 7.25
C ASN A 171 -2.28 23.50 6.51
N ASP A 172 -2.89 24.26 5.60
CA ASP A 172 -4.05 23.81 4.83
C ASP A 172 -3.69 22.63 3.93
N TRP A 173 -2.51 22.68 3.30
CA TRP A 173 -1.99 21.57 2.52
C TRP A 173 -1.68 20.34 3.40
N GLU A 174 -1.08 20.52 4.57
CA GLU A 174 -0.85 19.42 5.52
C GLU A 174 -2.15 18.79 6.05
N ASN A 175 -3.18 19.61 6.26
CA ASN A 175 -4.51 19.13 6.63
C ASN A 175 -5.15 18.35 5.47
N GLU A 176 -5.01 18.84 4.24
CA GLU A 176 -5.47 18.15 3.03
C GLU A 176 -4.77 16.79 2.88
N ILE A 177 -3.45 16.76 3.00
CA ILE A 177 -2.65 15.53 3.02
C ILE A 177 -3.14 14.63 4.16
N SER A 178 -3.06 15.04 5.42
CA SER A 178 -3.41 14.17 6.55
C SER A 178 -4.87 13.68 6.55
N SER A 179 -5.80 14.40 5.91
CA SER A 179 -7.20 14.02 5.78
C SER A 179 -7.50 13.08 4.62
N SER A 180 -6.65 13.07 3.58
CA SER A 180 -6.78 12.12 2.49
C SER A 180 -6.58 10.71 3.05
N TRP A 181 -7.16 9.73 2.39
CA TRP A 181 -7.19 8.29 2.74
C TRP A 181 -5.82 7.60 2.88
N LEU A 182 -4.75 8.39 2.99
CA LEU A 182 -3.33 8.10 3.13
C LEU A 182 -2.95 7.02 4.13
N ASP A 183 -3.84 6.69 5.07
CA ASP A 183 -3.53 5.58 5.95
C ASP A 183 -3.74 4.22 5.25
N TYR A 184 -4.65 4.07 4.29
CA TYR A 184 -5.00 2.72 3.84
C TYR A 184 -3.87 2.03 3.07
N ARG A 185 -3.29 2.65 2.03
CA ARG A 185 -2.18 2.04 1.27
C ARG A 185 -0.94 1.88 2.14
N ALA A 186 -0.60 2.90 2.94
CA ALA A 186 0.52 2.83 3.86
C ALA A 186 0.35 1.71 4.90
N LEU A 187 -0.83 1.58 5.52
CA LEU A 187 -1.17 0.50 6.43
C LEU A 187 -1.05 -0.88 5.77
N GLN A 188 -1.43 -1.00 4.50
CA GLN A 188 -1.29 -2.27 3.78
C GLN A 188 0.20 -2.63 3.57
N PHE A 189 1.07 -1.66 3.26
CA PHE A 189 2.52 -1.90 3.21
C PHE A 189 3.10 -2.26 4.59
N LEU A 190 2.71 -1.55 5.64
CA LEU A 190 3.13 -1.89 7.00
C LEU A 190 2.70 -3.31 7.38
N ARG A 191 1.48 -3.72 7.04
CA ARG A 191 0.99 -5.10 7.26
C ARG A 191 1.79 -6.14 6.48
N ILE A 192 2.18 -5.85 5.24
CA ILE A 192 3.01 -6.77 4.45
C ILE A 192 4.33 -7.05 5.18
N HIS A 193 4.94 -6.02 5.78
CA HIS A 193 6.23 -6.13 6.47
C HIS A 193 6.14 -6.35 7.98
N ASP A 194 4.93 -6.39 8.55
CA ASP A 194 4.71 -6.66 9.97
C ASP A 194 4.87 -8.15 10.28
N HIS A 195 5.76 -8.44 11.23
CA HIS A 195 5.98 -9.80 11.73
C HIS A 195 4.75 -10.35 12.47
N GLN A 196 4.03 -9.52 13.24
CA GLN A 196 2.84 -9.96 13.96
C GLN A 196 1.71 -10.32 13.01
N TYR A 197 1.52 -9.54 11.95
CA TYR A 197 0.63 -9.88 10.86
C TYR A 197 0.94 -11.27 10.28
N GLU A 198 2.21 -11.55 9.97
CA GLU A 198 2.63 -12.86 9.46
C GLU A 198 2.37 -14.02 10.44
N LEU A 199 2.67 -13.84 11.73
CA LEU A 199 2.37 -14.85 12.75
C LEU A 199 0.87 -15.14 12.82
N PHE A 200 0.05 -14.09 12.70
CA PHE A 200 -1.40 -14.23 12.67
C PHE A 200 -1.88 -15.00 11.43
N VAL A 201 -1.34 -14.71 10.24
CA VAL A 201 -1.62 -15.46 8.98
C VAL A 201 -1.34 -16.95 9.12
N ARG A 202 -0.23 -17.28 9.79
CA ARG A 202 0.20 -18.67 9.99
C ARG A 202 -0.63 -19.41 11.04
N ALA A 203 -1.44 -18.70 11.84
CA ALA A 203 -2.37 -19.31 12.80
C ALA A 203 -3.43 -20.16 12.09
N SER A 204 -3.47 -21.46 12.43
CA SER A 204 -4.20 -22.51 11.71
C SER A 204 -5.67 -22.17 11.48
N GLY A 205 -6.00 -21.73 10.27
CA GLY A 205 -7.36 -21.47 9.81
C GLY A 205 -8.05 -20.24 10.41
N PHE A 206 -7.44 -19.61 11.42
CA PHE A 206 -8.00 -18.47 12.13
C PHE A 206 -7.60 -17.15 11.49
N GLY A 207 -6.33 -17.02 11.10
CA GLY A 207 -5.79 -15.74 10.66
C GLY A 207 -6.41 -15.23 9.36
N VAL A 208 -6.34 -16.09 8.35
CA VAL A 208 -6.65 -15.75 6.95
C VAL A 208 -8.11 -15.34 6.72
N THR A 209 -9.05 -15.83 7.54
CA THR A 209 -10.49 -15.50 7.41
C THR A 209 -10.87 -14.19 8.10
N ARG A 210 -9.99 -13.66 8.95
CA ARG A 210 -10.26 -12.48 9.79
C ARG A 210 -9.46 -11.27 9.40
N MET A 211 -8.36 -11.47 8.67
CA MET A 211 -7.57 -10.35 8.19
C MET A 211 -8.11 -9.79 6.90
N MET A 212 -8.11 -8.47 6.87
CA MET A 212 -8.17 -7.71 5.64
C MET A 212 -6.89 -7.99 4.86
N ARG A 213 -7.02 -8.75 3.79
CA ARG A 213 -5.92 -9.05 2.88
C ARG A 213 -5.45 -7.73 2.24
N PRO A 214 -4.14 -7.55 2.01
CA PRO A 214 -3.65 -6.52 1.09
C PRO A 214 -4.09 -6.83 -0.33
N TRP A 215 -4.67 -5.85 -1.02
CA TRP A 215 -5.13 -5.99 -2.40
C TRP A 215 -4.02 -5.50 -3.30
N LEU A 216 -3.56 -6.36 -4.20
CA LEU A 216 -2.38 -6.07 -5.01
C LEU A 216 -2.61 -4.88 -5.94
N GLU A 217 -3.84 -4.78 -6.43
CA GLU A 217 -4.33 -3.72 -7.31
C GLU A 217 -4.31 -2.35 -6.63
N GLU A 218 -4.50 -2.29 -5.31
CA GLU A 218 -4.47 -1.03 -4.53
C GLU A 218 -3.05 -0.61 -4.14
N LEU A 219 -2.10 -1.55 -4.14
CA LEU A 219 -0.70 -1.30 -3.81
C LEU A 219 0.12 -0.84 -5.01
N ARG A 220 -0.17 -1.44 -6.18
CA ARG A 220 0.47 -1.11 -7.46
C ARG A 220 0.04 0.27 -7.92
N ARG A 221 1.03 1.09 -8.25
CA ARG A 221 0.80 2.34 -8.98
C ARG A 221 1.17 2.15 -10.44
N PRO A 222 0.48 2.83 -11.37
CA PRO A 222 0.95 2.92 -12.76
C PRO A 222 2.40 3.44 -12.78
N PRO A 223 3.24 2.98 -13.71
CA PRO A 223 4.58 3.56 -13.86
C PRO A 223 4.46 5.04 -14.24
N LEU A 224 5.40 5.85 -13.74
CA LEU A 224 5.56 7.23 -14.19
C LEU A 224 5.86 7.23 -15.69
N ARG A 225 5.29 8.20 -16.40
CA ARG A 225 5.45 8.40 -17.84
C ARG A 225 5.68 9.87 -18.13
N ASP A 226 6.20 10.14 -19.31
CA ASP A 226 6.37 11.52 -19.77
C ASP A 226 4.99 12.06 -20.16
N ILE A 227 4.75 13.31 -19.78
CA ILE A 227 3.50 14.04 -20.07
C ILE A 227 3.91 15.28 -20.83
N ASP A 228 3.52 15.34 -22.09
CA ASP A 228 3.81 16.48 -22.95
C ASP A 228 3.00 17.70 -22.49
N PHE A 229 3.52 18.91 -22.74
CA PHE A 229 2.86 20.14 -22.30
C PHE A 229 1.49 20.39 -22.98
N ASP A 230 1.25 19.77 -24.15
CA ASP A 230 -0.02 19.83 -24.90
C ASP A 230 -0.95 18.65 -24.62
N GLU A 231 -0.53 17.70 -23.79
CA GLU A 231 -1.35 16.53 -23.46
C GLU A 231 -2.57 16.94 -22.61
N THR A 232 -3.76 16.51 -23.05
CA THR A 232 -5.00 16.69 -22.28
C THR A 232 -5.51 15.33 -21.79
N ARG A 233 -6.16 15.30 -20.62
CA ARG A 233 -6.67 14.11 -19.90
C ARG A 233 -7.54 13.12 -20.70
N VAL A 234 -7.88 13.43 -21.95
CA VAL A 234 -8.95 12.78 -22.73
C VAL A 234 -8.54 11.43 -23.31
N ALA A 235 -7.25 11.07 -23.39
CA ALA A 235 -6.88 9.88 -24.14
C ALA A 235 -7.18 8.53 -23.43
N ASN A 236 -7.13 8.43 -22.09
CA ASN A 236 -7.30 7.14 -21.40
C ASN A 236 -7.93 7.28 -20.00
N ALA A 237 -9.18 7.74 -19.92
CA ALA A 237 -9.89 7.84 -18.65
C ALA A 237 -9.96 6.49 -17.90
N GLU A 238 -10.01 5.34 -18.60
CA GLU A 238 -10.16 4.03 -17.94
C GLU A 238 -8.97 3.59 -17.08
N THR A 239 -7.74 4.05 -17.35
CA THR A 239 -6.57 3.74 -16.52
C THR A 239 -6.40 4.69 -15.34
N ALA A 240 -7.02 5.87 -15.39
CA ALA A 240 -6.86 6.91 -14.37
C ALA A 240 -7.60 6.60 -13.05
N TRP A 241 -8.74 5.90 -13.09
CA TRP A 241 -9.59 5.68 -11.90
C TRP A 241 -8.94 4.87 -10.78
N ASN A 242 -7.90 4.09 -11.09
CA ASN A 242 -7.30 3.16 -10.13
C ASN A 242 -5.93 3.60 -9.59
N GLY A 243 -5.32 4.65 -10.14
CA GLY A 243 -3.89 4.93 -9.94
C GLY A 243 -3.56 6.14 -9.08
N TRP A 244 -4.05 7.31 -9.48
CA TRP A 244 -3.63 8.60 -8.92
C TRP A 244 -4.87 9.46 -8.64
N ARG A 245 -4.94 10.10 -7.48
CA ARG A 245 -6.16 10.81 -7.02
C ARG A 245 -5.94 12.29 -6.71
N ALA A 246 -4.69 12.77 -6.79
CA ALA A 246 -4.31 14.11 -6.41
C ALA A 246 -5.17 15.21 -7.05
N ILE A 247 -5.43 15.12 -8.37
CA ILE A 247 -6.20 16.16 -9.08
C ILE A 247 -7.70 16.16 -8.73
N ASP A 248 -8.30 15.00 -8.47
CA ASP A 248 -9.75 14.92 -8.26
C ASP A 248 -10.20 15.57 -6.94
N GLN A 249 -9.26 15.77 -6.00
CA GLN A 249 -9.52 16.36 -4.68
C GLN A 249 -9.58 17.89 -4.70
N LEU A 250 -8.89 18.53 -5.65
CA LEU A 250 -8.67 19.98 -5.61
C LEU A 250 -9.78 20.80 -6.28
N GLY A 251 -10.64 20.18 -7.08
CA GLY A 251 -11.62 20.91 -7.89
C GLY A 251 -10.94 21.83 -8.93
N THR A 252 -11.72 22.70 -9.57
CA THR A 252 -11.22 23.56 -10.65
C THR A 252 -11.38 25.05 -10.32
N SER A 253 -10.42 25.88 -10.75
CA SER A 253 -10.42 27.34 -10.54
C SER A 253 -9.82 28.09 -11.74
N GLN A 254 -9.99 29.40 -11.81
CA GLN A 254 -9.31 30.29 -12.78
C GLN A 254 -8.09 30.99 -12.17
N GLN A 255 -7.89 30.87 -10.86
CA GLN A 255 -6.83 31.53 -10.13
C GLN A 255 -5.49 30.84 -10.38
N PRO A 256 -4.41 31.57 -10.75
CA PRO A 256 -3.11 30.96 -10.99
C PRO A 256 -2.52 30.22 -9.78
N GLU A 257 -2.85 30.68 -8.57
CA GLU A 257 -2.49 30.05 -7.30
C GLU A 257 -3.04 28.61 -7.22
N HIS A 258 -4.24 28.39 -7.77
CA HIS A 258 -4.85 27.05 -7.83
C HIS A 258 -4.09 26.11 -8.76
N LEU A 259 -3.59 26.62 -9.88
CA LEU A 259 -2.75 25.84 -10.80
C LEU A 259 -1.47 25.37 -10.09
N HIS A 260 -0.83 26.26 -9.32
CA HIS A 260 0.37 25.91 -8.56
C HIS A 260 0.07 24.90 -7.46
N ARG A 261 -0.99 25.12 -6.66
CA ARG A 261 -1.43 24.15 -5.64
C ARG A 261 -1.70 22.78 -6.25
N ALA A 262 -2.39 22.71 -7.39
CA ALA A 262 -2.64 21.47 -8.09
C ALA A 262 -1.37 20.81 -8.62
N SER A 263 -0.45 21.59 -9.19
CA SER A 263 0.85 21.09 -9.61
C SER A 263 1.62 20.48 -8.44
N ARG A 264 1.63 21.16 -7.30
CA ARG A 264 2.33 20.72 -6.08
C ARG A 264 1.75 19.42 -5.54
N THR A 265 0.44 19.34 -5.38
CA THR A 265 -0.23 18.14 -4.87
C THR A 265 -0.03 16.95 -5.82
N ASP A 266 -0.13 17.15 -7.14
CA ASP A 266 0.09 16.10 -8.13
C ASP A 266 1.55 15.63 -8.16
N PHE A 267 2.50 16.57 -8.17
CA PHE A 267 3.92 16.24 -8.22
C PHE A 267 4.39 15.47 -6.99
N PHE A 268 3.96 15.89 -5.79
CA PHE A 268 4.32 15.16 -4.58
C PHE A 268 3.61 13.81 -4.51
N ASP A 269 2.34 13.76 -4.88
CA ASP A 269 1.40 12.65 -4.67
C ASP A 269 1.60 11.97 -3.31
N PRO A 270 0.91 12.42 -2.27
CA PRO A 270 1.04 11.83 -0.94
C PRO A 270 0.83 10.31 -0.93
N ASP A 271 -0.06 9.85 -1.80
CA ASP A 271 -0.42 8.47 -2.02
C ASP A 271 0.75 7.61 -2.58
N GLY A 272 1.77 8.27 -3.12
CA GLY A 272 3.02 7.73 -3.66
C GLY A 272 4.15 7.66 -2.64
N PHE A 273 4.05 8.33 -1.49
CA PHE A 273 5.09 8.29 -0.43
C PHE A 273 5.34 6.86 0.10
N GLY A 274 4.34 5.98 0.00
CA GLY A 274 4.42 4.62 0.50
C GLY A 274 4.26 4.57 2.03
N ALA A 275 4.96 3.65 2.67
CA ALA A 275 4.99 3.54 4.13
C ALA A 275 6.41 3.63 4.67
N MET A 276 6.63 4.53 5.62
CA MET A 276 7.89 4.63 6.35
C MET A 276 7.97 3.54 7.41
N VAL A 277 8.97 2.67 7.28
CA VAL A 277 9.20 1.57 8.25
C VAL A 277 10.27 1.93 9.28
N ALA A 278 11.18 2.83 8.90
CA ALA A 278 12.22 3.42 9.74
C ALA A 278 12.67 4.75 9.11
N PRO A 279 13.44 5.59 9.81
CA PRO A 279 14.04 6.78 9.21
C PRO A 279 14.80 6.41 7.93
N HIS A 280 14.51 7.11 6.84
CA HIS A 280 15.10 6.90 5.51
C HIS A 280 14.86 5.50 4.92
N GLN A 281 13.82 4.78 5.37
CA GLN A 281 13.42 3.50 4.81
C GLN A 281 11.93 3.48 4.53
N ALA A 282 11.58 3.28 3.26
CA ALA A 282 10.20 3.28 2.79
C ALA A 282 9.86 1.99 2.04
N VAL A 283 8.59 1.62 2.06
CA VAL A 283 8.02 0.54 1.24
C VAL A 283 7.00 1.13 0.29
N GLY A 284 7.08 0.74 -0.99
CA GLY A 284 6.09 1.17 -1.99
C GLY A 284 6.16 2.66 -2.34
N PHE A 285 7.27 3.32 -1.99
CA PHE A 285 7.61 4.67 -2.40
C PHE A 285 7.68 4.74 -3.94
N VAL A 286 7.09 5.79 -4.50
CA VAL A 286 7.20 6.20 -5.89
C VAL A 286 7.81 7.59 -5.92
N GLU A 287 8.74 7.82 -6.84
CA GLU A 287 9.40 9.10 -7.02
C GLU A 287 8.39 10.22 -7.32
N HIS A 288 8.66 11.44 -6.83
CA HIS A 288 7.84 12.60 -7.14
C HIS A 288 7.88 12.90 -8.65
N GLY A 289 6.74 13.26 -9.22
CA GLY A 289 6.58 13.53 -10.64
C GLY A 289 5.12 13.86 -10.97
N PHE A 290 4.90 14.52 -12.09
CA PHE A 290 3.54 14.80 -12.55
C PHE A 290 2.86 13.53 -13.07
N HIS A 291 1.60 13.36 -12.72
CA HIS A 291 0.73 12.27 -13.20
C HIS A 291 -0.33 12.81 -14.18
N TYR A 292 -0.60 14.11 -14.11
CA TYR A 292 -1.57 14.80 -14.95
C TYR A 292 -1.04 16.15 -15.43
N SER A 293 -1.68 16.70 -16.47
CA SER A 293 -1.44 18.07 -16.88
C SER A 293 -2.02 19.03 -15.84
N PRO A 294 -1.25 20.01 -15.32
CA PRO A 294 -1.77 21.00 -14.39
C PRO A 294 -2.99 21.77 -14.93
N LEU A 295 -3.09 21.94 -16.26
CA LEU A 295 -4.23 22.60 -16.89
C LEU A 295 -5.56 21.89 -16.63
N ASP A 296 -5.54 20.60 -16.28
CA ASP A 296 -6.75 19.86 -15.91
C ASP A 296 -7.40 20.39 -14.62
N ALA A 297 -6.65 21.14 -13.79
CA ALA A 297 -7.17 21.84 -12.63
C ALA A 297 -7.79 23.22 -12.96
N MET A 298 -7.77 23.66 -14.22
CA MET A 298 -8.32 24.96 -14.63
C MET A 298 -9.71 24.83 -15.26
N THR A 299 -10.66 25.68 -14.83
CA THR A 299 -12.01 25.72 -15.43
C THR A 299 -11.99 26.22 -16.88
N ASN A 300 -11.02 27.06 -17.23
CA ASN A 300 -10.84 27.65 -18.56
C ASN A 300 -9.61 27.07 -19.26
N ARG A 301 -9.39 25.75 -19.14
CA ARG A 301 -8.25 25.06 -19.75
C ARG A 301 -8.04 25.40 -21.23
N GLU A 302 -9.11 25.61 -21.99
CA GLU A 302 -9.04 25.93 -23.42
C GLU A 302 -8.48 27.32 -23.71
N SER A 303 -8.42 28.19 -22.69
CA SER A 303 -7.89 29.55 -22.81
C SER A 303 -6.38 29.62 -22.57
N TRP A 304 -5.74 28.56 -22.07
CA TRP A 304 -4.32 28.56 -21.70
C TRP A 304 -3.61 27.31 -22.21
N THR A 305 -2.39 27.47 -22.67
CA THR A 305 -1.46 26.38 -22.95
C THR A 305 -0.24 26.53 -22.06
N ILE A 306 0.33 25.41 -21.59
CA ILE A 306 1.63 25.42 -20.92
C ILE A 306 2.67 25.53 -22.05
N ALA A 307 3.34 26.68 -22.13
CA ALA A 307 4.48 26.83 -23.03
C ALA A 307 5.69 26.11 -22.42
N ARG A 308 5.89 26.26 -21.10
CA ARG A 308 6.93 25.59 -20.32
C ARG A 308 6.49 25.39 -18.88
N LEU A 309 6.86 24.25 -18.30
CA LEU A 309 6.81 24.01 -16.86
C LEU A 309 8.08 23.28 -16.46
N GLU A 310 8.91 23.93 -15.65
CA GLU A 310 10.25 23.45 -15.31
C GLU A 310 10.45 23.37 -13.79
N LEU A 311 11.28 22.43 -13.34
CA LEU A 311 11.68 22.31 -11.94
C LEU A 311 12.95 23.13 -11.68
N VAL A 312 12.89 23.99 -10.67
CA VAL A 312 14.05 24.71 -10.12
C VAL A 312 14.65 23.87 -9.00
N GLY A 313 15.84 23.31 -9.25
CA GLY A 313 16.62 22.57 -8.28
C GLY A 313 17.41 23.51 -7.36
N LEU A 314 17.16 23.39 -6.04
CA LEU A 314 17.87 24.14 -5.00
C LEU A 314 18.81 23.28 -4.16
N LEU A 315 18.70 21.95 -4.27
CA LEU A 315 19.39 21.01 -3.37
C LEU A 315 20.59 20.30 -4.02
N LYS A 316 20.57 20.10 -5.34
CA LYS A 316 21.58 19.28 -6.04
C LYS A 316 22.84 20.06 -6.45
N PHE A 317 22.73 21.38 -6.63
CA PHE A 317 23.79 22.22 -7.19
C PHE A 317 24.20 23.32 -6.20
N ASP A 318 25.45 23.78 -6.30
CA ASP A 318 25.95 24.90 -5.49
C ASP A 318 25.18 26.21 -5.74
N GLU A 319 24.68 26.39 -6.96
CA GLU A 319 23.82 27.50 -7.37
C GLU A 319 22.47 26.96 -7.87
N PRO A 320 21.35 27.67 -7.64
CA PRO A 320 20.05 27.28 -8.21
C PRO A 320 20.10 27.07 -9.72
N ARG A 321 19.54 25.94 -10.18
CA ARG A 321 19.47 25.58 -11.61
C ARG A 321 18.04 25.21 -12.00
N VAL A 322 17.69 25.46 -13.26
CA VAL A 322 16.43 25.01 -13.86
C VAL A 322 16.69 23.79 -14.73
N TYR A 323 15.97 22.70 -14.50
CA TYR A 323 15.99 21.54 -15.39
C TYR A 323 15.19 21.85 -16.66
N VAL A 324 15.81 21.61 -17.81
CA VAL A 324 15.21 21.91 -19.12
C VAL A 324 14.73 20.60 -19.75
N LEU A 325 13.43 20.38 -19.70
CA LEU A 325 12.75 19.20 -20.22
C LEU A 325 11.70 19.62 -21.27
N ASP A 326 11.40 18.74 -22.20
CA ASP A 326 10.33 18.88 -23.20
C ASP A 326 8.97 18.31 -22.73
N HIS A 327 8.92 17.80 -21.50
CA HIS A 327 7.77 17.23 -20.83
C HIS A 327 7.74 17.66 -19.35
N LEU A 328 6.67 17.31 -18.64
CA LEU A 328 6.52 17.65 -17.23
C LEU A 328 7.59 16.98 -16.34
N PRO A 329 8.15 17.68 -15.33
CA PRO A 329 9.23 17.17 -14.49
C PRO A 329 8.93 15.87 -13.73
N ARG A 330 9.93 14.99 -13.64
CA ARG A 330 9.94 13.79 -12.79
C ARG A 330 11.29 13.59 -12.10
N MET A 331 11.27 13.20 -10.82
CA MET A 331 12.49 13.05 -10.03
C MET A 331 13.33 11.84 -10.43
N ASP A 332 12.73 10.78 -10.97
CA ASP A 332 13.47 9.60 -11.42
C ASP A 332 14.40 9.92 -12.60
N GLN A 333 14.01 10.83 -13.48
CA GLN A 333 14.84 11.33 -14.58
C GLN A 333 15.89 12.33 -14.10
N ILE A 334 15.46 13.29 -13.26
CA ILE A 334 16.26 14.42 -12.78
C ILE A 334 17.40 13.98 -11.85
N SER A 335 17.28 12.79 -11.25
CA SER A 335 18.34 12.19 -10.45
C SER A 335 19.65 12.00 -11.25
N ASN A 336 19.58 11.83 -12.58
CA ASN A 336 20.74 11.67 -13.44
C ASN A 336 21.51 13.00 -13.62
N ASP A 337 22.83 12.95 -13.67
CA ASP A 337 23.71 14.11 -13.87
C ASP A 337 23.71 14.63 -15.31
N ASP A 338 23.21 13.84 -16.26
CA ASP A 338 23.17 14.18 -17.68
C ASP A 338 21.95 15.05 -18.09
N VAL A 339 21.02 15.32 -17.17
CA VAL A 339 19.83 16.11 -17.50
C VAL A 339 20.23 17.56 -17.78
N PRO A 340 19.85 18.14 -18.95
CA PRO A 340 20.17 19.51 -19.28
C PRO A 340 19.65 20.49 -18.23
N THR A 341 20.52 21.41 -17.83
CA THR A 341 20.15 22.50 -16.92
C THR A 341 20.57 23.85 -17.47
N ARG A 342 19.88 24.90 -17.01
CA ARG A 342 20.25 26.30 -17.28
C ARG A 342 20.28 27.10 -15.97
N ALA A 343 20.93 28.26 -16.02
CA ALA A 343 20.84 29.25 -14.95
C ALA A 343 19.42 29.84 -14.88
N LEU A 344 19.08 30.40 -13.71
CA LEU A 344 17.88 31.21 -13.53
C LEU A 344 17.94 32.44 -14.45
N ASP A 345 16.79 32.84 -14.99
CA ASP A 345 16.68 34.11 -15.69
C ASP A 345 16.39 35.28 -14.72
N SER A 346 16.20 36.48 -15.26
CA SER A 346 16.01 37.69 -14.45
C SER A 346 14.71 37.65 -13.63
N PHE A 347 13.63 37.08 -14.16
CA PHE A 347 12.37 36.94 -13.43
C PHE A 347 12.52 35.89 -12.32
N GLU A 348 13.05 34.71 -12.66
CA GLU A 348 13.21 33.60 -11.72
C GLU A 348 14.14 33.98 -10.55
N THR A 349 15.23 34.70 -10.83
CA THR A 349 16.15 35.19 -9.79
C THR A 349 15.46 36.14 -8.81
N ALA A 350 14.69 37.10 -9.33
CA ALA A 350 13.97 38.07 -8.50
C ALA A 350 12.80 37.45 -7.74
N ALA A 351 12.12 36.47 -8.35
CA ALA A 351 11.01 35.74 -7.74
C ALA A 351 11.51 34.77 -6.65
N LEU A 352 12.62 34.06 -6.88
CA LEU A 352 13.16 33.11 -5.90
C LEU A 352 13.55 33.80 -4.58
N ALA A 353 14.07 35.03 -4.64
CA ALA A 353 14.34 35.83 -3.44
C ALA A 353 13.08 36.09 -2.59
N GLN A 354 11.92 36.28 -3.23
CA GLN A 354 10.63 36.46 -2.55
C GLN A 354 10.12 35.12 -2.00
N LEU A 355 10.31 34.02 -2.72
CA LEU A 355 9.96 32.68 -2.22
C LEU A 355 10.78 32.25 -1.01
N TRP A 356 12.00 32.75 -0.82
CA TRP A 356 12.76 32.45 0.40
C TRP A 356 12.16 33.06 1.67
N THR A 357 11.37 34.12 1.53
CA THR A 357 10.95 34.97 2.66
C THR A 357 9.44 34.92 2.86
N ASP A 358 8.68 35.48 1.92
CA ASP A 358 7.33 35.95 2.19
C ASP A 358 6.24 35.37 1.29
N GLU A 359 6.60 34.82 0.13
CA GLU A 359 5.62 34.40 -0.89
C GLU A 359 5.64 32.89 -1.12
N ASP A 360 4.47 32.32 -1.44
CA ASP A 360 4.37 30.95 -1.98
C ASP A 360 4.39 30.94 -3.51
N ILE A 361 3.96 32.03 -4.14
CA ILE A 361 3.92 32.18 -5.60
C ILE A 361 4.17 33.63 -6.01
N VAL A 362 5.01 33.82 -7.03
CA VAL A 362 5.23 35.12 -7.66
C VAL A 362 4.73 35.07 -9.09
N VAL A 363 3.85 36.00 -9.47
CA VAL A 363 3.20 36.03 -10.78
C VAL A 363 3.55 37.31 -11.52
N ALA A 364 3.92 37.19 -12.80
CA ALA A 364 4.09 38.30 -13.72
C ALA A 364 3.25 38.06 -14.99
N ARG A 365 2.57 39.10 -15.47
CA ARG A 365 1.78 39.05 -16.70
C ARG A 365 2.35 40.04 -17.71
N ASP A 366 2.59 39.56 -18.93
CA ASP A 366 2.96 40.39 -20.07
C ASP A 366 2.06 40.05 -21.26
N GLY A 367 1.06 40.90 -21.50
CA GLY A 367 0.06 40.69 -22.56
C GLY A 367 -0.65 39.34 -22.46
N ARG A 368 -0.34 38.43 -23.39
CA ARG A 368 -0.92 37.08 -23.52
C ARG A 368 -0.09 36.00 -22.82
N GLN A 369 0.97 36.37 -22.14
CA GLN A 369 1.88 35.47 -21.43
C GLN A 369 1.71 35.67 -19.92
N LEU A 370 1.67 34.55 -19.19
CA LEU A 370 1.73 34.52 -17.74
C LEU A 370 2.99 33.76 -17.34
N ARG A 371 3.83 34.40 -16.53
CA ARG A 371 5.00 33.77 -15.92
C ARG A 371 4.77 33.63 -14.43
N MET A 372 5.13 32.47 -13.87
CA MET A 372 5.00 32.25 -12.43
C MET A 372 6.19 31.49 -11.89
N LEU A 373 6.52 31.73 -10.63
CA LEU A 373 7.43 30.89 -9.86
C LEU A 373 6.72 30.49 -8.57
N GLY A 374 6.43 29.20 -8.39
CA GLY A 374 5.70 28.68 -7.24
C GLY A 374 6.57 27.76 -6.38
N SER A 375 6.43 27.85 -5.06
CA SER A 375 7.32 27.25 -4.09
C SER A 375 7.06 25.75 -3.85
N LEU A 376 8.12 24.98 -3.61
CA LEU A 376 8.05 23.61 -3.10
C LEU A 376 8.64 23.58 -1.70
N ARG A 377 7.79 23.74 -0.68
CA ARG A 377 8.19 23.75 0.72
C ARG A 377 8.03 22.39 1.38
N ALA A 378 8.92 22.11 2.32
CA ALA A 378 8.81 20.94 3.18
C ALA A 378 7.57 21.05 4.10
N ALA A 379 6.60 20.17 3.91
CA ALA A 379 5.59 19.89 4.93
C ALA A 379 6.11 18.87 5.95
N THR A 380 5.31 18.64 7.00
CA THR A 380 5.55 17.62 8.01
C THR A 380 5.83 16.23 7.40
N ALA A 381 5.07 15.82 6.39
CA ALA A 381 5.28 14.53 5.70
C ALA A 381 6.62 14.47 4.93
N CYS A 382 7.16 15.60 4.49
CA CYS A 382 8.45 15.63 3.80
C CYS A 382 9.61 15.30 4.76
N LEU A 383 9.43 15.54 6.06
CA LEU A 383 10.47 15.37 7.08
C LEU A 383 10.76 13.90 7.40
N ASP A 384 9.90 12.98 6.99
CA ASP A 384 10.14 11.55 7.16
C ASP A 384 11.28 11.06 6.25
N CYS A 385 11.49 11.75 5.13
CA CYS A 385 12.45 11.39 4.09
C CYS A 385 13.60 12.40 3.98
N HIS A 386 13.29 13.70 4.02
CA HIS A 386 14.25 14.77 3.77
C HIS A 386 14.84 15.33 5.06
N ASP A 387 16.14 15.62 5.04
CA ASP A 387 16.81 16.38 6.10
C ASP A 387 16.53 17.88 5.93
N ALA A 388 15.29 18.24 6.25
CA ALA A 388 14.77 19.59 6.14
C ALA A 388 14.01 19.98 7.40
N ARG A 389 13.66 21.25 7.53
CA ARG A 389 12.69 21.75 8.50
C ARG A 389 11.40 22.07 7.80
N ARG A 390 10.28 21.96 8.52
CA ARG A 390 8.99 22.40 8.03
C ARG A 390 9.08 23.85 7.54
N GLY A 391 8.68 24.09 6.29
CA GLY A 391 8.71 25.40 5.65
C GLY A 391 9.96 25.70 4.82
N ASP A 392 11.04 24.92 4.96
CA ASP A 392 12.24 25.09 4.15
C ASP A 392 11.88 24.95 2.66
N LEU A 393 12.47 25.81 1.82
CA LEU A 393 12.27 25.79 0.38
C LEU A 393 13.16 24.73 -0.26
N LEU A 394 12.55 23.65 -0.74
CA LEU A 394 13.22 22.49 -1.35
C LEU A 394 13.41 22.66 -2.86
N GLY A 395 12.52 23.43 -3.49
CA GLY A 395 12.53 23.69 -4.92
C GLY A 395 11.49 24.73 -5.31
N ALA A 396 11.28 24.90 -6.61
CA ALA A 396 10.17 25.68 -7.15
C ALA A 396 9.77 25.19 -8.54
N PHE A 397 8.54 25.46 -8.96
CA PHE A 397 8.13 25.31 -10.35
C PHE A 397 8.18 26.67 -11.06
N SER A 398 8.85 26.71 -12.21
CA SER A 398 8.83 27.85 -13.13
C SER A 398 7.82 27.59 -14.24
N TYR A 399 6.81 28.45 -14.34
CA TYR A 399 5.72 28.33 -15.30
C TYR A 399 5.83 29.42 -16.36
N GLU A 400 5.58 29.02 -17.60
CA GLU A 400 5.28 29.91 -18.71
C GLU A 400 3.98 29.44 -19.36
N LEU A 401 2.91 30.21 -19.18
CA LEU A 401 1.62 29.94 -19.80
C LEU A 401 1.36 30.95 -20.91
N GLN A 402 0.77 30.47 -21.99
CA GLN A 402 0.36 31.31 -23.11
C GLN A 402 -1.16 31.25 -23.27
N MET A 403 -1.79 32.39 -23.46
CA MET A 403 -3.22 32.43 -23.74
C MET A 403 -3.45 31.88 -25.15
N ALA A 404 -4.25 30.82 -25.26
CA ALA A 404 -4.61 30.21 -26.54
C ALA A 404 -5.23 31.28 -27.47
N PRO A 405 -4.93 31.27 -28.79
CA PRO A 405 -5.57 32.17 -29.74
C PRO A 405 -7.08 32.14 -29.49
N ALA A 406 -7.72 33.31 -29.45
CA ALA A 406 -9.18 33.33 -29.30
C ALA A 406 -9.73 32.43 -30.41
N HIS A 407 -10.42 31.35 -30.04
CA HIS A 407 -11.01 30.44 -31.00
C HIS A 407 -11.92 31.32 -31.86
N GLN A 408 -11.48 31.61 -33.09
CA GLN A 408 -12.34 32.28 -34.05
C GLN A 408 -13.48 31.27 -34.22
N PRO A 409 -14.72 31.60 -33.82
CA PRO A 409 -15.83 30.68 -34.05
C PRO A 409 -15.79 30.40 -35.53
N ASP A 410 -15.48 29.15 -35.88
CA ASP A 410 -15.43 28.71 -37.27
C ASP A 410 -16.65 29.31 -37.95
N GLN A 411 -16.42 29.98 -39.07
CA GLN A 411 -17.48 30.51 -39.92
C GLN A 411 -18.36 29.34 -40.35
N LEU A 412 -19.29 28.97 -39.47
CA LEU A 412 -20.24 27.90 -39.63
C LEU A 412 -21.16 28.31 -40.77
N GLY A 413 -20.82 27.81 -41.96
CA GLY A 413 -21.73 27.63 -43.09
C GLY A 413 -22.44 28.89 -43.57
N ALA A 414 -21.74 29.70 -44.37
CA ALA A 414 -22.38 30.34 -45.51
C ALA A 414 -22.10 29.47 -46.75
N GLU A 415 -22.83 28.36 -46.88
CA GLU A 415 -23.04 27.66 -48.16
C GLU A 415 -24.53 27.64 -48.49
#